data_AF-A0A438FQU0-F1
#
_entry.id   AF-A0A438FQU0-F1
#
_cell.length_a   1.000
_cell.length_b   1.000
_cell.length_c   1.000
_cell.angle_alpha   90.00
_cell.angle_beta   90.00
_cell.angle_gamma   90.00
#
_symmetry.space_group_name_H-M   'P 1'
#
loop_
_entity.id
_entity.type
_entity.pdbx_description
1 polymer ?
#
loop_
_entity_poly.entity_id
_entity_poly.type
_entity_poly.pdbx_seq_one_letter_code
_entity_poly.pdbx_strand_id
1 'polypeptide(L)' 'MASAHRRNNQLERIKINGEWLLEEQEIREGIASTFQSLLSEDMGWKADIGGLRLDRISQQEAETLERPFY' A
#
# COMPACT_ATOMS: atom_id res chain seq x y z
N MET A 1 17.56 -3.67 -32.57
CA MET A 1 17.98 -2.44 -31.88
C MET A 1 16.96 -2.13 -30.79
N ALA A 2 17.35 -2.29 -29.53
CA ALA A 2 16.47 -2.21 -28.36
C ALA A 2 16.38 -0.79 -27.80
N SER A 3 15.95 0.18 -28.60
CA SER A 3 15.66 1.54 -28.15
C SER A 3 14.15 1.72 -27.97
N ALA A 4 13.51 0.85 -27.17
CA ALA A 4 12.05 0.86 -26.97
C ALA A 4 11.58 1.44 -25.63
N HIS A 5 12.44 1.63 -24.61
CA HIS A 5 11.95 1.93 -23.26
C HIS A 5 12.85 2.91 -22.48
N ARG A 6 13.07 4.10 -23.03
CA ARG A 6 13.68 5.22 -22.28
C ARG A 6 12.85 6.50 -22.30
N ARG A 7 11.55 6.38 -22.62
CA ARG A 7 10.61 7.46 -22.33
C ARG A 7 10.33 7.40 -20.83
N ASN A 8 11.09 8.21 -20.10
CA ASN A 8 10.80 8.71 -18.76
C ASN A 8 9.31 8.57 -18.42
N ASN A 9 9.00 7.84 -17.35
CA ASN A 9 7.69 7.89 -16.68
C ASN A 9 7.52 9.27 -16.01
N GLN A 10 7.62 10.36 -16.77
CA GLN A 10 7.36 11.70 -16.28
C GLN A 10 5.85 11.91 -16.36
N LEU A 11 5.21 11.86 -15.20
CA LEU A 11 3.80 12.17 -15.07
C LEU A 11 3.64 13.69 -15.23
N GLU A 12 3.16 14.14 -16.39
CA GLU A 12 3.02 15.57 -16.71
C GLU A 12 1.84 16.24 -15.97
N ARG A 13 0.80 15.46 -15.66
CA ARG A 13 -0.37 15.93 -14.92
C ARG A 13 -1.16 14.79 -14.29
N ILE A 14 -1.85 15.07 -13.21
CA ILE A 14 -2.80 14.16 -12.56
C ILE A 14 -4.06 14.91 -12.12
N LYS A 15 -5.18 14.21 -12.04
CA LYS A 15 -6.41 14.75 -11.45
C LYS A 15 -6.65 14.10 -10.10
N ILE A 16 -6.68 14.90 -9.03
CA ILE A 16 -6.92 14.46 -7.65
C ILE A 16 -8.10 15.27 -7.09
N ASN A 17 -9.12 14.60 -6.55
CA ASN A 17 -10.31 15.24 -5.96
C ASN A 17 -11.02 16.28 -6.84
N GLY A 18 -10.90 16.18 -8.17
CA GLY A 18 -11.51 17.13 -9.10
C GLY A 18 -10.55 18.18 -9.67
N GLU A 19 -9.38 18.36 -9.06
CA GLU A 19 -8.38 19.37 -9.41
C GLU A 19 -7.25 18.77 -10.24
N TRP A 20 -6.72 19.55 -11.20
CA TRP A 20 -5.58 19.16 -12.02
C TRP A 20 -4.29 19.68 -11.39
N LEU A 21 -3.34 18.79 -11.14
CA LEU A 21 -1.99 19.12 -10.69
C LEU A 21 -1.02 18.92 -11.85
N LEU A 22 -0.12 19.88 -12.04
CA LEU A 22 0.77 19.98 -13.20
C LEU A 22 2.23 20.09 -12.76
N GLU A 23 2.51 20.72 -11.62
CA GLU A 23 3.86 20.79 -11.10
C GLU A 23 4.27 19.46 -10.47
N GLU A 24 5.49 19.00 -10.76
CA GLU A 24 5.97 17.70 -10.28
C GLU A 24 5.90 17.57 -8.75
N GLN A 25 6.16 18.66 -8.02
CA GLN A 25 6.07 18.68 -6.57
C GLN A 25 4.62 18.54 -6.09
N GLU A 26 3.69 19.29 -6.67
CA GLU A 26 2.26 19.17 -6.37
C GLU A 26 1.73 17.77 -6.68
N ILE A 27 2.17 17.17 -7.80
CA ILE A 27 1.81 15.81 -8.17
C ILE A 27 2.28 14.82 -7.10
N ARG A 28 3.54 14.93 -6.64
CA ARG A 28 4.09 14.05 -5.61
C ARG A 28 3.35 14.19 -4.28
N GLU A 29 3.13 15.43 -3.84
CA GLU A 29 2.42 15.73 -2.58
C GLU A 29 0.95 15.34 -2.64
N GLY A 30 0.28 15.60 -3.75
CA GLY A 30 -1.09 15.19 -4.02
C GLY A 30 -1.22 13.66 -3.96
N ILE A 31 -0.34 12.92 -4.63
CA ILE A 31 -0.34 11.45 -4.56
C ILE A 31 -0.15 10.98 -3.12
N ALA A 32 0.91 11.45 -2.44
CA ALA A 32 1.23 11.02 -1.08
C ALA A 32 0.08 11.28 -0.11
N SER A 33 -0.51 12.47 -0.13
CA SER A 33 -1.63 12.85 0.74
C SER A 33 -2.91 12.06 0.46
N THR A 34 -3.23 11.83 -0.82
CA THR A 34 -4.42 11.04 -1.19
C THR A 34 -4.28 9.59 -0.72
N PHE A 35 -3.10 8.98 -0.91
CA PHE A 35 -2.83 7.64 -0.41
C PHE A 35 -2.79 7.59 1.11
N GLN A 36 -2.24 8.61 1.78
CA GLN A 36 -2.27 8.70 3.23
C GLN A 36 -3.72 8.76 3.75
N SER A 37 -4.60 9.51 3.11
CA SER A 37 -6.03 9.55 3.48
C SER A 37 -6.78 8.27 3.13
N LEU A 38 -6.40 7.57 2.05
CA LEU A 38 -7.00 6.30 1.67
C LEU A 38 -6.58 5.16 2.59
N LEU A 39 -5.31 5.18 3.02
CA LEU A 39 -4.69 4.16 3.86
C LEU A 39 -4.72 4.52 5.34
N SER A 40 -5.23 5.70 5.71
CA SER A 40 -5.47 6.03 7.11
C SER A 40 -6.53 5.07 7.61
N GLU A 41 -6.13 4.16 8.51
CA GLU A 41 -7.04 3.20 9.13
C GLU A 41 -8.15 3.97 9.86
N ASP A 42 -9.40 3.84 9.39
CA ASP A 42 -10.54 4.01 10.28
C ASP A 42 -10.55 2.78 11.20
N MET A 43 -9.96 2.91 12.38
CA MET A 43 -9.87 1.81 13.36
C MET A 43 -11.26 1.28 13.79
N GLY A 44 -12.36 1.85 13.30
CA GLY A 44 -13.73 1.38 13.56
C GLY A 44 -14.08 0.00 12.96
N TRP A 45 -13.48 -0.42 11.83
CA TRP A 45 -13.80 -1.73 11.22
C TRP A 45 -12.93 -2.87 11.76
N LYS A 46 -11.75 -2.54 12.31
CA LYS A 46 -10.87 -3.52 12.94
C LYS A 46 -11.45 -3.83 14.31
N ALA A 47 -12.06 -5.01 14.46
CA ALA A 47 -12.40 -5.50 15.77
C ALA A 47 -11.14 -5.43 16.65
N ASP A 48 -11.18 -4.61 17.70
CA ASP A 48 -10.11 -4.62 18.68
C ASP A 48 -10.04 -6.04 19.22
N ILE A 49 -8.94 -6.73 18.90
CA ILE A 49 -8.65 -8.03 19.49
C ILE A 49 -8.41 -7.90 21.00
N GLY A 50 -8.45 -6.70 21.58
CA GLY A 50 -8.99 -6.47 22.92
C GLY A 50 -8.26 -7.25 24.00
N GLY A 51 -6.93 -7.33 23.92
CA GLY A 51 -6.15 -8.14 24.86
C GLY A 51 -6.50 -9.64 24.87
N LEU A 52 -7.18 -10.14 23.83
CA LEU A 52 -7.46 -11.56 23.62
C LEU A 52 -6.14 -12.30 23.62
N ARG A 53 -6.00 -13.14 24.64
CA ARG A 53 -4.90 -14.09 24.71
C ARG A 53 -5.22 -15.23 23.75
N LEU A 54 -4.65 -15.14 22.56
CA LEU A 54 -4.68 -16.22 21.59
C LEU A 54 -3.65 -17.27 21.99
N ASP A 55 -4.04 -18.54 21.92
CA ASP A 55 -3.09 -19.64 22.06
C ASP A 55 -2.11 -19.60 20.88
N ARG A 56 -0.82 -19.67 21.21
CA ARG A 56 0.23 -19.72 20.21
C ARG A 56 0.45 -21.18 19.84
N ILE A 57 0.45 -21.46 18.54
CA ILE A 57 0.94 -22.73 18.03
C ILE A 57 2.41 -22.91 18.41
N SER A 58 2.82 -24.15 18.57
CA SER A 58 4.22 -24.51 18.82
C SER A 58 5.11 -24.16 17.62
N GLN A 59 6.41 -24.04 17.86
CA GLN A 59 7.38 -23.77 16.79
C GLN A 59 7.32 -24.83 15.68
N GLN A 60 7.17 -26.11 16.05
CA GLN A 60 7.09 -27.20 15.09
C GLN A 60 5.84 -27.12 14.20
N GLU A 61 4.70 -26.70 14.76
CA GLU A 61 3.47 -26.48 13.99
C GLU A 61 3.62 -25.30 13.03
N ALA A 62 4.25 -24.20 13.47
CA ALA A 62 4.54 -23.06 12.61
C ALA A 62 5.46 -23.45 11.44
N GLU A 63 6.56 -24.15 11.71
CA GLU A 63 7.49 -24.66 10.69
C GLU A 63 6.81 -25.64 9.72
N THR A 64 5.73 -26.31 10.15
CA THR A 64 4.95 -27.20 9.27
C THR A 64 4.04 -26.40 8.34
N LEU A 65 3.41 -25.34 8.85
CA LEU A 65 2.51 -24.47 8.07
C LEU A 65 3.27 -23.61 7.04
N GLU A 66 4.53 -23.29 7.29
CA GLU A 66 5.38 -22.57 6.33
C GLU A 66 5.85 -23.44 5.15
N ARG A 67 5.61 -24.76 5.20
CA ARG A 67 5.97 -25.64 4.09
C ARG A 67 5.04 -25.41 2.90
N PRO A 68 5.56 -25.47 1.66
CA PRO A 68 4.72 -25.40 0.47
C PRO A 68 3.66 -26.50 0.47
N PHE A 69 2.45 -26.16 0.07
CA PHE A 69 1.46 -27.16 -0.31
C PHE A 69 1.91 -27.79 -1.63
N TYR A 70 2.12 -29.12 -1.62
CA TYR A 70 2.41 -29.91 -2.82
C TYR A 70 1.12 -30.46 -3.43
#